data_AF-A0A087EA60-F1
#
_entry.id   AF-A0A087EA60-F1
#
_cell.length_a   1.000
_cell.length_b   1.000
_cell.length_c   1.000
_cell.angle_alpha   90.00
_cell.angle_beta   90.00
_cell.angle_gamma   90.00
#
_symmetry.space_group_name_H-M   'P 1'
#
loop_
_entity.id
_entity.type
_entity.pdbx_description
1 polymer ?
#
loop_
_entity_poly.entity_id
_entity_poly.type
_entity_poly.pdbx_seq_one_letter_code
_entity_poly.pdbx_strand_id
1 'polypeptide(L)'
;MRNNDAAAMTLAKRRKQLSQTVQAVAARARIALGTIDVDALPRDEFAYPGPLRDKLIASILDGSKTTTTSLLAEYLKDGDQLSPVGALSVPIDSQGKPVCVLRQEEPYTCRLADVTLEHAINEGEEYRTVAQWRKAHEAFWSSPEFIVELDDPDFRLDDDTVVVCERFELIQRL
;
A
#
# COMPACT_ATOMS: atom_id res chain seq x y z
N MET A 1 15.86 28.34 -21.97
CA MET A 1 16.97 27.71 -21.24
C MET A 1 16.33 26.76 -20.23
N ARG A 2 16.53 25.45 -20.40
CA ARG A 2 15.90 24.40 -19.57
C ARG A 2 16.75 24.22 -18.30
N ASN A 3 16.20 24.46 -17.12
CA ASN A 3 16.76 24.07 -15.82
C ASN A 3 15.70 23.17 -15.18
N ASN A 4 15.81 21.83 -15.19
CA ASN A 4 16.75 20.93 -14.51
C ASN A 4 16.48 20.74 -13.00
N ASP A 5 15.20 20.56 -12.63
CA ASP A 5 14.75 20.18 -11.28
C ASP A 5 14.51 18.66 -11.08
N ALA A 6 15.08 17.82 -11.96
CA ALA A 6 14.87 16.36 -11.90
C ALA A 6 16.01 15.58 -11.19
N ALA A 7 16.96 16.23 -10.51
CA ALA A 7 18.18 15.54 -10.07
C ALA A 7 18.65 15.90 -8.67
N ALA A 8 17.98 15.38 -7.64
CA ALA A 8 18.60 15.20 -6.32
C ALA A 8 18.03 13.98 -5.57
N MET A 9 17.85 12.85 -6.24
CA MET A 9 17.56 11.59 -5.54
C MET A 9 18.85 10.98 -4.98
N THR A 10 18.92 10.77 -3.67
CA THR A 10 20.07 10.19 -2.94
C THR A 10 20.48 8.83 -3.52
N LEU A 11 21.77 8.48 -3.45
CA LEU A 11 22.30 7.21 -3.98
C LEU A 11 21.54 5.96 -3.45
N ALA A 12 21.14 5.98 -2.17
CA ALA A 12 20.33 4.94 -1.55
C ALA A 12 18.93 4.84 -2.18
N LYS A 13 18.26 5.99 -2.40
CA LYS A 13 16.96 6.06 -3.08
C LYS A 13 17.05 5.59 -4.54
N ARG A 14 18.12 5.97 -5.26
CA ARG A 14 18.40 5.45 -6.62
C ARG A 14 18.57 3.93 -6.63
N ARG A 15 19.28 3.38 -5.65
CA ARG A 15 19.47 1.93 -5.53
C ARG A 15 18.16 1.20 -5.19
N LYS A 16 17.33 1.75 -4.29
CA LYS A 16 16.00 1.22 -3.97
C LYS A 16 15.10 1.22 -5.21
N GLN A 17 15.04 2.34 -5.93
CA GLN A 17 14.23 2.47 -7.16
C GLN A 17 14.69 1.52 -8.27
N LEU A 18 16.00 1.41 -8.51
CA LEU A 18 16.56 0.45 -9.48
C LEU A 18 16.24 -1.00 -9.07
N SER A 19 16.32 -1.33 -7.78
CA SER A 19 15.98 -2.66 -7.27
C SER A 19 14.50 -3.01 -7.47
N GLN A 20 13.59 -2.11 -7.13
CA GLN A 20 12.15 -2.27 -7.34
C GLN A 20 11.82 -2.44 -8.83
N THR A 21 12.43 -1.62 -9.69
CA THR A 21 12.23 -1.69 -11.15
C THR A 21 12.66 -3.04 -11.72
N VAL A 22 13.82 -3.55 -11.31
CA VAL A 22 14.34 -4.85 -11.78
C VAL A 22 13.48 -6.01 -11.27
N GLN A 23 13.03 -5.98 -10.01
CA GLN A 23 12.13 -6.98 -9.44
C GLN A 23 10.78 -7.00 -10.18
N ALA A 24 10.20 -5.83 -10.44
CA ALA A 24 8.94 -5.72 -11.18
C ALA A 24 9.04 -6.28 -12.62
N VAL A 25 10.14 -6.01 -13.32
CA VAL A 25 10.39 -6.57 -14.67
C VAL A 25 10.57 -8.09 -14.62
N ALA A 26 11.32 -8.61 -13.64
CA ALA A 26 11.55 -10.05 -13.50
C ALA A 26 10.28 -10.81 -13.10
N ALA A 27 9.46 -10.23 -12.21
CA ALA A 27 8.14 -10.74 -11.86
C ALA A 27 7.23 -10.80 -13.09
N ARG A 28 7.15 -9.71 -13.88
CA ARG A 28 6.41 -9.65 -15.15
C ARG A 28 6.83 -10.74 -16.14
N ALA A 29 8.14 -10.99 -16.29
CA ALA A 29 8.64 -12.03 -17.18
C ALA A 29 8.27 -13.46 -16.70
N ARG A 30 8.23 -13.71 -15.39
CA ARG A 30 7.89 -15.03 -14.83
C ARG A 30 6.41 -15.33 -14.85
N ILE A 31 5.57 -14.31 -14.63
CA ILE A 31 4.11 -14.40 -14.86
C ILE A 31 3.83 -14.81 -16.31
N ALA A 32 4.52 -14.21 -17.28
CA ALA A 32 4.36 -14.54 -18.70
C ALA A 32 4.78 -15.99 -19.06
N LEU A 33 5.60 -16.64 -18.22
CA LEU A 33 6.06 -18.03 -18.39
C LEU A 33 5.20 -19.06 -17.62
N GLY A 34 4.13 -18.62 -16.94
CA GLY A 34 3.16 -19.51 -16.30
C GLY A 34 3.53 -19.99 -14.89
N THR A 35 4.61 -19.46 -14.29
CA THR A 35 4.95 -19.73 -12.89
C THR A 35 5.21 -18.43 -12.13
N ILE A 36 4.35 -18.13 -11.15
CA ILE A 36 4.57 -17.03 -10.21
C ILE A 36 5.59 -17.49 -9.18
N ASP A 37 6.80 -16.94 -9.23
CA ASP A 37 7.81 -17.12 -8.18
C ASP A 37 7.52 -16.15 -7.04
N VAL A 38 6.75 -16.64 -6.07
CA VAL A 38 6.26 -15.92 -4.88
C VAL A 38 7.39 -15.30 -4.06
N ASP A 39 8.59 -15.88 -4.06
CA ASP A 39 9.71 -15.42 -3.23
C ASP A 39 10.43 -14.20 -3.80
N ALA A 40 10.21 -13.90 -5.08
CA ALA A 40 10.78 -12.72 -5.72
C ALA A 40 9.79 -11.55 -5.83
N LEU A 41 8.54 -11.74 -5.43
CA LEU A 41 7.56 -10.68 -5.39
C LEU A 41 7.78 -9.79 -4.15
N PRO A 42 7.51 -8.47 -4.26
CA PRO A 42 7.56 -7.59 -3.10
C PRO A 42 6.57 -8.07 -2.02
N ARG A 43 7.01 -8.01 -0.76
CA ARG A 43 6.15 -8.27 0.38
C ARG A 43 5.26 -7.07 0.64
N ASP A 44 4.02 -7.34 0.99
CA ASP A 44 3.01 -6.34 1.29
C ASP A 44 2.58 -6.46 2.75
N GLU A 45 2.44 -5.35 3.44
CA GLU A 45 2.14 -5.32 4.87
C GLU A 45 0.86 -4.54 5.13
N PHE A 46 -0.18 -5.24 5.60
CA PHE A 46 -1.45 -4.65 5.97
C PHE A 46 -1.47 -4.38 7.46
N ALA A 47 -1.15 -3.14 7.85
CA ALA A 47 -0.91 -2.71 9.24
C ALA A 47 0.25 -3.46 9.93
N TYR A 48 0.56 -3.12 11.18
CA TYR A 48 1.61 -3.78 11.98
C TYR A 48 1.26 -5.23 12.35
N PRO A 49 2.26 -6.09 12.63
CA PRO A 49 2.00 -7.45 13.11
C PRO A 49 1.10 -7.44 14.36
N GLY A 50 0.03 -8.22 14.33
CA GLY A 50 -0.93 -8.30 15.43
C GLY A 50 -2.38 -8.49 14.96
N PRO A 51 -3.35 -8.35 15.89
CA PRO A 51 -4.75 -8.66 15.62
C PRO A 51 -5.36 -7.90 14.44
N LEU A 52 -4.91 -6.66 14.18
CA LEU A 52 -5.38 -5.88 13.04
C LEU A 52 -4.91 -6.49 11.73
N ARG A 53 -3.59 -6.75 11.56
CA ARG A 53 -3.07 -7.44 10.37
C ARG A 53 -3.75 -8.78 10.15
N ASP A 54 -3.92 -9.58 11.19
CA ASP A 54 -4.60 -10.89 11.07
C ASP A 54 -6.03 -10.75 10.56
N LYS A 55 -6.78 -9.74 11.04
CA LYS A 55 -8.12 -9.42 10.53
C LYS A 55 -8.07 -9.00 9.06
N LEU A 56 -7.17 -8.08 8.69
CA LEU A 56 -7.05 -7.56 7.33
C LEU A 56 -6.67 -8.67 6.33
N ILE A 57 -5.74 -9.54 6.70
CA ILE A 57 -5.36 -10.70 5.88
C ILE A 57 -6.53 -11.66 5.71
N ALA A 58 -7.30 -11.93 6.76
CA ALA A 58 -8.50 -12.77 6.64
C ALA A 58 -9.53 -12.17 5.66
N SER A 59 -9.79 -10.85 5.76
CA SER A 59 -10.68 -10.14 4.84
C SER A 59 -10.18 -10.10 3.39
N ILE A 60 -8.86 -10.09 3.16
CA ILE A 60 -8.30 -10.23 1.80
C ILE A 60 -8.57 -11.64 1.27
N LEU A 61 -8.31 -12.66 2.10
CA LEU A 61 -8.46 -14.05 1.70
C LEU A 61 -9.92 -14.43 1.42
N ASP A 62 -10.88 -13.91 2.18
CA ASP A 62 -12.31 -14.13 1.94
C ASP A 62 -12.89 -13.25 0.82
N GLY A 63 -12.14 -12.24 0.37
CA GLY A 63 -12.49 -11.35 -0.74
C GLY A 63 -13.32 -10.12 -0.33
N SER A 64 -13.57 -9.91 0.95
CA SER A 64 -14.26 -8.71 1.45
C SER A 64 -13.39 -7.46 1.43
N LYS A 65 -12.06 -7.60 1.55
CA LYS A 65 -11.08 -6.51 1.38
C LYS A 65 -10.47 -6.57 -0.02
N THR A 66 -10.75 -5.55 -0.82
CA THR A 66 -10.23 -5.35 -2.18
C THR A 66 -9.61 -3.97 -2.39
N THR A 67 -9.71 -3.09 -1.40
CA THR A 67 -9.05 -1.79 -1.38
C THR A 67 -8.24 -1.58 -0.10
N THR A 68 -7.29 -0.67 -0.16
CA THR A 68 -6.50 -0.21 0.99
C THR A 68 -6.17 1.28 0.84
N THR A 69 -5.83 1.93 1.94
CA THR A 69 -5.46 3.35 1.97
C THR A 69 -4.19 3.58 2.76
N SER A 70 -3.32 4.44 2.23
CA SER A 70 -2.11 4.93 2.90
C SER A 70 -2.00 6.45 2.74
N LEU A 71 -1.13 7.10 3.51
CA LEU A 71 -0.85 8.52 3.34
C LEU A 71 0.13 8.73 2.19
N LEU A 72 -0.09 9.76 1.36
CA LEU A 72 0.89 10.14 0.35
C LEU A 72 2.24 10.54 0.99
N ALA A 73 2.22 11.05 2.23
CA ALA A 73 3.40 11.41 3.00
C ALA A 73 4.38 10.22 3.18
N GLU A 74 3.88 8.99 3.32
CA GLU A 74 4.69 7.78 3.45
C GLU A 74 5.59 7.58 2.20
N TYR A 75 5.01 7.77 1.00
CA TYR A 75 5.76 7.67 -0.26
C TYR A 75 6.78 8.80 -0.43
N LEU A 76 6.40 10.03 -0.07
CA LEU A 76 7.26 11.21 -0.22
C LEU A 76 8.50 11.11 0.66
N LYS A 77 8.32 10.67 1.91
CA LYS A 77 9.41 10.42 2.87
C LYS A 77 10.46 9.47 2.28
N ASP A 78 10.01 8.31 1.81
CA ASP A 78 10.89 7.26 1.31
C ASP A 78 11.37 7.52 -0.13
N GLY A 79 10.73 8.45 -0.85
CA GLY A 79 10.95 8.65 -2.29
C GLY A 79 10.44 7.48 -3.11
N ASP A 80 9.43 6.78 -2.61
CA ASP A 80 8.82 5.63 -3.26
C ASP A 80 7.81 6.09 -4.32
N GLN A 81 7.51 5.20 -5.26
CA GLN A 81 6.52 5.44 -6.30
C GLN A 81 5.30 4.56 -6.05
N LEU A 82 4.14 5.03 -6.49
CA LEU A 82 2.93 4.22 -6.49
C LEU A 82 3.14 2.95 -7.33
N SER A 83 2.55 1.84 -6.87
CA SER A 83 2.59 0.58 -7.58
C SER A 83 2.03 0.74 -9.00
N PRO A 84 2.74 0.29 -10.04
CA PRO A 84 2.20 0.38 -11.40
C PRO A 84 1.04 -0.61 -11.58
N VAL A 85 0.10 -0.28 -12.46
CA VAL A 85 -1.00 -1.17 -12.85
C VAL A 85 -0.48 -2.56 -13.22
N GLY A 86 -1.12 -3.58 -12.66
CA GLY A 86 -0.77 -4.98 -12.86
C GLY A 86 0.47 -5.45 -12.10
N ALA A 87 1.05 -4.61 -11.21
CA ALA A 87 2.08 -5.07 -10.29
C ALA A 87 1.53 -6.19 -9.40
N LEU A 88 2.38 -7.17 -9.10
CA LEU A 88 2.06 -8.22 -8.13
C LEU A 88 2.75 -7.95 -6.81
N SER A 89 2.04 -8.19 -5.71
CA SER A 89 2.58 -8.19 -4.35
C SER A 89 2.16 -9.44 -3.60
N VAL A 90 2.85 -9.73 -2.50
CA VAL A 90 2.58 -10.89 -1.64
C VAL A 90 2.38 -10.41 -0.21
N PRO A 91 1.12 -10.30 0.25
CA PRO A 91 0.83 -10.01 1.65
C PRO A 91 1.42 -11.06 2.59
N ILE A 92 1.86 -10.60 3.75
CA ILE A 92 2.35 -11.46 4.84
C ILE A 92 1.44 -11.41 6.06
N ASP A 93 1.35 -12.53 6.79
CA ASP A 93 0.69 -12.57 8.09
C ASP A 93 1.55 -11.93 9.21
N SER A 94 1.04 -11.94 10.44
CA SER A 94 1.76 -11.41 11.60
C SER A 94 2.99 -12.23 12.01
N GLN A 95 3.19 -13.42 11.44
CA GLN A 95 4.41 -14.24 11.61
C GLN A 95 5.40 -14.05 10.45
N GLY A 96 5.07 -13.17 9.50
CA GLY A 96 5.90 -12.91 8.32
C GLY A 96 5.77 -13.96 7.22
N LYS A 97 4.76 -14.83 7.27
CA LYS A 97 4.53 -15.86 6.25
C LYS A 97 3.73 -15.29 5.08
N PRO A 98 4.15 -15.53 3.82
CA PRO A 98 3.34 -15.26 2.63
C PRO A 98 1.96 -15.93 2.68
N VAL A 99 0.90 -15.20 2.32
CA VAL A 99 -0.49 -15.72 2.39
C VAL A 99 -1.21 -15.78 1.05
N CYS A 100 -0.94 -14.85 0.14
CA CYS A 100 -1.57 -14.79 -1.17
C CYS A 100 -0.75 -13.96 -2.16
N VAL A 101 -1.18 -13.94 -3.43
CA VAL A 101 -0.67 -13.05 -4.47
C VAL A 101 -1.78 -12.09 -4.85
N LEU A 102 -1.50 -10.80 -4.77
CA LEU A 102 -2.39 -9.72 -5.19
C LEU A 102 -1.90 -9.09 -6.48
N ARG A 103 -2.83 -8.58 -7.29
CA ARG A 103 -2.55 -7.74 -8.46
C ARG A 103 -3.13 -6.36 -8.25
N GLN A 104 -2.29 -5.34 -8.33
CA GLN A 104 -2.69 -3.94 -8.21
C GLN A 104 -3.42 -3.46 -9.46
N GLU A 105 -4.50 -2.71 -9.26
CA GLU A 105 -5.14 -1.88 -10.28
C GLU A 105 -4.46 -0.50 -10.35
N GLU A 106 -5.09 0.47 -11.01
CA GLU A 106 -4.57 1.84 -11.04
C GLU A 106 -4.83 2.55 -9.70
N PRO A 107 -3.78 2.90 -8.94
CA PRO A 107 -3.95 3.66 -7.72
C PRO A 107 -4.32 5.11 -8.07
N TYR A 108 -5.08 5.75 -7.19
CA TYR A 108 -5.41 7.16 -7.31
C TYR A 108 -5.14 7.90 -6.00
N THR A 109 -5.00 9.22 -6.08
CA THR A 109 -4.88 10.08 -4.91
C THR A 109 -6.10 10.96 -4.78
N CYS A 110 -6.52 11.21 -3.55
CA CYS A 110 -7.58 12.16 -3.24
C CYS A 110 -7.33 12.78 -1.86
N ARG A 111 -8.08 13.82 -1.52
CA ARG A 111 -8.09 14.33 -0.14
C ARG A 111 -8.76 13.31 0.76
N LEU A 112 -8.35 13.25 2.03
CA LEU A 112 -8.94 12.38 3.04
C LEU A 112 -10.46 12.57 3.14
N ALA A 113 -10.92 13.81 3.05
CA ALA A 113 -12.35 14.14 3.07
C ALA A 113 -13.14 13.65 1.84
N ASP A 114 -12.46 13.35 0.72
CA ASP A 114 -13.08 12.95 -0.55
C ASP A 114 -13.10 11.42 -0.74
N VAL A 115 -12.62 10.65 0.23
CA VAL A 115 -12.69 9.17 0.18
C VAL A 115 -14.14 8.72 0.11
N THR A 116 -14.44 7.90 -0.89
CA THR A 116 -15.81 7.47 -1.17
C THR A 116 -16.26 6.37 -0.20
N LEU A 117 -17.58 6.28 0.02
CA LEU A 117 -18.16 5.18 0.78
C LEU A 117 -17.88 3.82 0.15
N GLU A 118 -17.84 3.75 -1.19
CA GLU A 118 -17.52 2.50 -1.90
C GLU A 118 -16.10 2.02 -1.55
N HIS A 119 -15.11 2.91 -1.61
CA HIS A 119 -13.73 2.59 -1.22
C HIS A 119 -13.66 2.14 0.22
N ALA A 120 -14.32 2.86 1.13
CA ALA A 120 -14.39 2.50 2.54
C ALA A 120 -15.01 1.12 2.76
N ILE A 121 -16.15 0.79 2.12
CA ILE A 121 -16.78 -0.53 2.25
C ILE A 121 -15.85 -1.64 1.75
N ASN A 122 -15.17 -1.41 0.62
CA ASN A 122 -14.27 -2.37 -0.02
C ASN A 122 -12.96 -2.58 0.77
N GLU A 123 -12.69 -1.81 1.81
CA GLU A 123 -11.59 -2.09 2.74
C GLU A 123 -11.86 -3.32 3.61
N GLY A 124 -13.08 -3.88 3.59
CA GLY A 124 -13.42 -5.17 4.19
C GLY A 124 -13.49 -5.18 5.71
N GLU A 125 -13.39 -4.02 6.36
CA GLU A 125 -13.40 -3.88 7.82
C GLU A 125 -14.79 -3.59 8.40
N GLU A 126 -15.85 -3.88 7.63
CA GLU A 126 -17.26 -3.76 8.02
C GLU A 126 -17.75 -2.31 8.18
N TYR A 127 -17.05 -1.35 7.57
CA TYR A 127 -17.50 0.03 7.51
C TYR A 127 -18.83 0.15 6.77
N ARG A 128 -19.75 0.91 7.35
CA ARG A 128 -21.06 1.26 6.74
C ARG A 128 -21.15 2.73 6.37
N THR A 129 -20.18 3.53 6.82
CA THR A 129 -20.12 4.98 6.61
C THR A 129 -18.65 5.42 6.48
N VAL A 130 -18.42 6.49 5.72
CA VAL A 130 -17.08 7.12 5.62
C VAL A 130 -16.59 7.59 7.00
N ALA A 131 -17.49 8.03 7.88
CA ALA A 131 -17.11 8.45 9.24
C ALA A 131 -16.51 7.31 10.09
N GLN A 132 -17.01 6.08 9.95
CA GLN A 132 -16.44 4.92 10.66
C GLN A 132 -15.04 4.59 10.11
N TRP A 133 -14.91 4.57 8.79
CA TRP A 133 -13.63 4.36 8.10
C TRP A 133 -12.60 5.42 8.52
N ARG A 134 -13.01 6.70 8.47
CA ARG A 134 -12.17 7.85 8.83
C ARG A 134 -11.69 7.76 10.26
N LYS A 135 -12.60 7.47 11.21
CA LYS A 135 -12.23 7.31 12.62
C LYS A 135 -11.17 6.22 12.83
N ALA A 136 -11.27 5.10 12.13
CA ALA A 136 -10.31 4.00 12.24
C ALA A 136 -8.94 4.38 11.65
N HIS A 137 -8.94 5.01 10.48
CA HIS A 137 -7.70 5.46 9.82
C HIS A 137 -7.00 6.59 10.59
N GLU A 138 -7.74 7.57 11.10
CA GLU A 138 -7.18 8.61 11.95
C GLU A 138 -6.60 8.05 13.25
N ALA A 139 -7.23 7.02 13.83
CA ALA A 139 -6.69 6.33 15.00
C ALA A 139 -5.39 5.59 14.67
N PHE A 140 -5.29 4.96 13.49
CA PHE A 140 -4.06 4.31 13.03
C PHE A 140 -2.94 5.32 12.78
N TRP A 141 -3.20 6.38 12.01
CA TRP A 141 -2.19 7.41 11.68
C TRP A 141 -1.81 8.32 12.86
N SER A 142 -2.61 8.33 13.92
CA SER A 142 -2.28 9.02 15.18
C SER A 142 -1.67 8.07 16.23
N SER A 143 -1.43 6.79 15.90
CA SER A 143 -0.81 5.85 16.83
C SER A 143 0.66 6.21 17.09
N PRO A 144 1.19 5.93 18.29
CA PRO A 144 2.61 6.16 18.59
C PRO A 144 3.54 5.46 17.61
N GLU A 145 3.21 4.23 17.22
CA GLU A 145 3.97 3.42 16.28
C GLU A 145 4.05 4.12 14.91
N PHE A 146 2.92 4.59 14.38
CA PHE A 146 2.88 5.26 13.08
C PHE A 146 3.57 6.63 13.10
N ILE A 147 3.39 7.40 14.17
CA ILE A 147 4.05 8.71 14.30
C ILE A 147 5.58 8.55 14.28
N VAL A 148 6.11 7.52 14.97
CA VAL A 148 7.54 7.19 14.96
C VAL A 148 7.99 6.72 13.58
N GLU A 149 7.19 5.92 12.88
CA GLU A 149 7.52 5.43 11.55
C GLU A 149 7.52 6.54 10.50
N LEU A 150 6.52 7.43 10.53
CA LEU A 150 6.43 8.55 9.60
C LEU A 150 7.56 9.56 9.85
N ASP A 151 7.99 9.75 11.10
CA ASP A 151 9.13 10.61 11.47
C ASP A 151 9.06 12.02 10.85
N ASP A 152 7.84 12.56 10.74
CA ASP A 152 7.57 13.90 10.24
C ASP A 152 6.91 14.74 11.35
N PRO A 153 7.67 15.61 12.04
CA PRO A 153 7.15 16.42 13.14
C PRO A 153 6.14 17.50 12.68
N ASP A 154 6.18 17.84 11.39
CA ASP A 154 5.34 18.87 10.78
C ASP A 154 4.05 18.29 10.20
N PHE A 155 3.96 16.96 10.06
CA PHE A 155 2.76 16.29 9.60
C PHE A 155 1.56 16.58 10.52
N ARG A 156 0.46 17.01 9.90
CA ARG A 156 -0.84 17.23 10.53
C ARG A 156 -1.90 16.54 9.69
N LEU A 157 -2.67 15.68 10.35
CA LEU A 157 -3.80 15.00 9.74
C LEU A 157 -5.02 15.92 9.76
N ASP A 158 -5.57 16.21 8.59
CA ASP A 158 -6.74 17.04 8.38
C ASP A 158 -7.52 16.62 7.13
N ASP A 159 -8.60 17.35 6.81
CA ASP A 159 -9.47 17.06 5.66
C ASP A 159 -8.75 17.12 4.31
N ASP A 160 -7.71 17.95 4.20
CA ASP A 160 -6.95 18.18 2.95
C ASP A 160 -5.74 17.25 2.82
N THR A 161 -5.48 16.42 3.83
CA THR A 161 -4.43 15.39 3.79
C THR A 161 -4.63 14.49 2.59
N VAL A 162 -3.60 14.34 1.76
CA VAL A 162 -3.67 13.51 0.55
C VAL A 162 -3.41 12.06 0.90
N VAL A 163 -4.34 11.19 0.54
CA VAL A 163 -4.24 9.74 0.68
C VAL A 163 -4.02 9.09 -0.68
N VAL A 164 -3.38 7.93 -0.66
CA VAL A 164 -3.27 7.01 -1.79
C VAL A 164 -4.30 5.91 -1.57
N CYS A 165 -5.23 5.79 -2.51
CA CYS A 165 -6.25 4.75 -2.52
C CYS A 165 -5.85 3.69 -3.56
N GLU A 166 -5.68 2.46 -3.09
CA GLU A 166 -5.27 1.33 -3.92
C GLU A 166 -6.41 0.30 -3.99
N ARG A 167 -6.54 -0.34 -5.15
CA ARG A 167 -7.45 -1.45 -5.39
C ARG A 167 -6.65 -2.61 -5.94
N PHE A 168 -7.02 -3.82 -5.54
CA PHE A 168 -6.33 -5.02 -5.95
C PHE A 168 -7.27 -6.20 -6.14
N GLU A 169 -6.78 -7.18 -6.88
CA GLU A 169 -7.42 -8.47 -7.10
C GLU A 169 -6.60 -9.59 -6.48
N LEU A 170 -7.27 -10.50 -5.77
CA LEU A 170 -6.67 -11.74 -5.30
C LEU A 170 -6.47 -12.72 -6.47
N ILE A 171 -5.21 -12.99 -6.82
CA ILE A 171 -4.86 -13.88 -7.94
C ILE A 171 -4.69 -15.32 -7.48
N GLN A 172 -4.08 -15.54 -6.32
CA GLN A 172 -3.75 -16.87 -5.81
C GLN A 172 -3.64 -16.88 -4.29
N ARG A 173 -4.15 -17.94 -3.63
CA ARG A 173 -3.90 -18.24 -2.21
C ARG A 173 -2.70 -19.19 -2.06
N LEU A 174 -1.95 -19.08 -0.96
CA LEU A 174 -0.70 -19.84 -0.70
C LEU A 174 -0.83 -20.85 0.44
#